data_AF-A0A815KK75-F1
#
_entry.id   AF-A0A815KK75-F1
#
_cell.length_a   1.000
_cell.length_b   1.000
_cell.length_c   1.000
_cell.angle_alpha   90.00
_cell.angle_beta   90.00
_cell.angle_gamma   90.00
#
_symmetry.space_group_name_H-M   'P 1'
#
loop_
_entity.id
_entity.type
_entity.pdbx_description
1 polymer ?
#
loop_
_entity_poly.entity_id
_entity_poly.type
_entity_poly.pdbx_seq_one_letter_code
_entity_poly.pdbx_strand_id
1 'polypeptide(L)'
;MSNDDWTISHNLSESKQMTMNNQLFRGRVTNVPDNKSNSVRVFISSTFTVTAKEIYQALNNNKNQPQRIVAFFREIEDIDHFDSKLKVKFSDTNDEHGELVLTDLKTFIETELGPNNIFTYRIKWTDESSRMKYLADFKDDFYNAIKNQIDYHMKQTRTKDSLYDEVVEHAIQCRMLNERYFPRDNILTQASTWFPKSNSVSIILRFLGTTPLSSDIRQPLISMMKQICAIYDIEPSSISESTKIEELKKTFEQILTRIPTDETLVLLFDSIDQLQIENYDCSKWLPISYPQNIKCILSTIPMISDERKDPPEKYEILDGLKSLLADVPMIEITVFDEDLAENVFQSWLKRDRRCLTSLQMSWLQPKLQSRTVYTGLFTTELEPTPLFLSLIYDMTLTWHSYDENSDENFLNIKTSNDAIDYLYSQLSKKHNEVFFKRAMAYLQQGGGLSEIELEDMLSADNEVLQAIFVHYLPPVDIFRIPSTLWIRIRNDIQKYLVEKDVDNTSIIYL
;
A
#
# COMPACT_ATOMS: atom_id res chain seq x y z
N MET A 1 23.75 9.11 -44.26
CA MET A 1 22.35 8.72 -43.98
C MET A 1 22.38 8.03 -42.64
N SER A 2 22.55 8.83 -41.58
CA SER A 2 21.50 9.18 -40.59
C SER A 2 20.92 7.93 -39.90
N ASN A 3 21.42 7.64 -38.71
CA ASN A 3 20.77 6.83 -37.68
C ASN A 3 20.90 7.59 -36.35
N ASP A 4 20.31 8.78 -36.33
CA ASP A 4 19.72 9.34 -35.12
C ASP A 4 18.25 8.88 -35.18
N ASP A 5 17.79 8.12 -34.18
CA ASP A 5 16.39 8.00 -33.73
C ASP A 5 16.21 6.73 -32.90
N TRP A 6 16.71 6.72 -31.66
CA TRP A 6 16.12 5.95 -30.55
C TRP A 6 16.40 6.66 -29.22
N THR A 7 16.05 7.94 -29.14
CA THR A 7 15.81 8.65 -27.89
C THR A 7 14.30 8.69 -27.66
N ILE A 8 13.75 7.59 -27.11
CA ILE A 8 12.37 7.60 -26.62
C ILE A 8 12.29 8.67 -25.52
N SER A 9 11.48 9.66 -25.82
CA SER A 9 11.30 10.93 -25.13
C SER A 9 10.74 10.78 -23.71
N HIS A 10 11.60 10.78 -22.69
CA HIS A 10 11.21 11.09 -21.30
C HIS A 10 12.17 12.08 -20.62
N ASN A 11 12.76 13.00 -21.41
CA ASN A 11 13.23 14.27 -20.87
C ASN A 11 12.09 15.29 -21.00
N LEU A 12 11.25 15.39 -19.96
CA LEU A 12 10.51 16.63 -19.73
C LEU A 12 11.55 17.75 -19.69
N SER A 13 11.36 18.83 -20.44
CA SER A 13 12.22 20.01 -20.32
C SER A 13 12.28 20.42 -18.84
N GLU A 14 13.44 20.85 -18.33
CA GLU A 14 13.59 21.24 -16.91
C GLU A 14 12.49 22.21 -16.47
N SER A 15 12.05 23.11 -17.36
CA SER A 15 10.90 24.00 -17.17
C SER A 15 9.56 23.29 -16.93
N LYS A 16 9.27 22.21 -17.68
CA LYS A 16 8.06 21.40 -17.49
C LYS A 16 8.14 20.60 -16.20
N GLN A 17 9.30 20.05 -15.86
CA GLN A 17 9.50 19.30 -14.62
C GLN A 17 9.38 20.21 -13.40
N MET A 18 9.95 21.40 -13.44
CA MET A 18 9.80 22.43 -12.41
C MET A 18 8.35 22.90 -12.26
N THR A 19 7.62 23.04 -13.38
CA THR A 19 6.18 23.37 -13.36
C THR A 19 5.34 22.24 -12.74
N MET A 20 5.62 20.97 -13.07
CA MET A 20 4.93 19.82 -12.48
C MET A 20 5.22 19.68 -10.98
N ASN A 21 6.47 19.88 -10.57
CA ASN A 21 6.85 19.86 -9.16
C ASN A 21 6.12 20.96 -8.37
N ASN A 22 6.03 22.18 -8.92
CA ASN A 22 5.28 23.27 -8.29
C ASN A 22 3.78 22.96 -8.18
N GLN A 23 3.17 22.34 -9.20
CA GLN A 23 1.77 21.91 -9.15
C GLN A 23 1.52 20.87 -8.05
N LEU A 24 2.42 19.88 -7.94
CA LEU A 24 2.35 18.85 -6.89
C LEU A 24 2.48 19.50 -5.50
N PHE A 25 3.45 20.40 -5.31
CA PHE A 25 3.65 21.13 -4.06
C PHE A 25 2.42 21.96 -3.68
N ARG A 26 1.68 22.49 -4.66
CA ARG A 26 0.41 23.20 -4.43
C ARG A 26 -0.79 22.26 -4.18
N GLY A 27 -0.56 20.96 -4.05
CA GLY A 27 -1.60 19.97 -3.73
C GLY A 27 -2.35 19.42 -4.94
N ARG A 28 -1.87 19.65 -6.17
CA ARG A 28 -2.47 19.04 -7.36
C ARG A 28 -1.97 17.61 -7.50
N VAL A 29 -2.84 16.65 -7.18
CA VAL A 29 -2.59 15.19 -7.25
C VAL A 29 -2.71 14.64 -8.69
N THR A 30 -2.62 15.50 -9.70
CA THR A 30 -2.62 15.10 -11.11
C THR A 30 -1.21 14.78 -11.57
N ASN A 31 -1.00 13.63 -12.23
CA ASN A 31 0.31 13.16 -12.70
C ASN A 31 1.33 12.87 -11.58
N VAL A 32 0.86 12.43 -10.41
CA VAL A 32 1.73 11.89 -9.35
C VAL A 32 2.51 10.69 -9.92
N PRO A 33 3.85 10.64 -9.75
CA PRO A 33 4.63 9.48 -10.15
C PRO A 33 4.06 8.19 -9.55
N ASP A 34 4.03 7.10 -10.31
CA ASP A 34 3.67 5.80 -9.73
C ASP A 34 4.64 5.42 -8.63
N ASN A 35 4.14 4.71 -7.60
CA ASN A 35 4.93 4.25 -6.47
C ASN A 35 6.11 3.43 -6.97
N LYS A 36 7.29 4.05 -7.05
CA LYS A 36 8.49 3.40 -7.55
C LYS A 36 9.06 2.60 -6.40
N SER A 37 8.79 1.29 -6.39
CA SER A 37 9.66 0.39 -5.66
C SER A 37 11.06 0.50 -6.31
N ASN A 38 11.98 1.15 -5.62
CA ASN A 38 13.39 1.24 -6.02
C ASN A 38 14.15 -0.08 -5.74
N SER A 39 13.45 -1.11 -5.24
CA SER A 39 14.04 -2.42 -5.01
C SER A 39 14.02 -3.26 -6.29
N VAL A 40 15.19 -3.51 -6.86
CA VAL A 40 15.38 -4.62 -7.81
C VAL A 40 15.48 -5.89 -6.99
N ARG A 41 14.46 -6.75 -7.08
CA ARG A 41 14.38 -7.99 -6.31
C ARG A 41 14.65 -9.17 -7.23
N VAL A 42 15.66 -9.96 -6.90
CA VAL A 42 15.99 -11.19 -7.63
C VAL A 42 15.71 -12.36 -6.71
N PHE A 43 14.70 -13.16 -7.06
CA PHE A 43 14.34 -14.37 -6.32
C PHE A 43 14.84 -15.59 -7.06
N ILE A 44 15.52 -16.48 -6.34
CA ILE A 44 15.90 -17.79 -6.85
C ILE A 44 15.24 -18.80 -5.91
N SER A 45 14.08 -19.33 -6.31
CA SER A 45 13.44 -20.43 -5.59
C SER A 45 13.54 -21.69 -6.43
N SER A 46 14.31 -22.67 -5.95
CA SER A 46 14.39 -24.02 -6.54
C SER A 46 13.28 -24.95 -6.04
N THR A 47 12.49 -24.52 -5.05
CA THR A 47 11.56 -25.37 -4.30
C THR A 47 10.10 -24.89 -4.30
N PHE A 48 9.84 -23.63 -4.66
CA PHE A 48 8.48 -23.06 -4.70
C PHE A 48 8.18 -22.46 -6.07
N THR A 49 7.10 -22.92 -6.69
CA THR A 49 6.64 -22.49 -8.02
C THR A 49 5.77 -21.24 -7.94
N VAL A 50 5.75 -20.47 -9.02
CA VAL A 50 4.85 -19.33 -9.24
C VAL A 50 3.62 -19.81 -10.02
N THR A 51 2.44 -19.33 -9.67
CA THR A 51 1.18 -19.67 -10.34
C THR A 51 0.94 -18.79 -11.56
N ALA A 52 0.14 -19.25 -12.53
CA ALA A 52 -0.27 -18.45 -13.69
C ALA A 52 -0.92 -17.12 -13.27
N LYS A 53 -1.75 -17.13 -12.22
CA LYS A 53 -2.40 -15.93 -11.66
C LYS A 53 -1.37 -14.89 -11.19
N GLU A 54 -0.33 -15.32 -10.50
CA GLU A 54 0.74 -14.44 -10.03
C GLU A 54 1.51 -13.81 -11.21
N ILE A 55 1.74 -14.57 -12.29
CA ILE A 55 2.37 -14.06 -13.51
C ILE A 55 1.48 -13.01 -14.20
N TYR A 56 0.18 -13.30 -14.37
CA TYR A 56 -0.79 -12.34 -14.93
C TYR A 56 -0.84 -11.04 -14.11
N GLN A 57 -0.86 -11.14 -12.78
CA GLN A 57 -0.86 -9.97 -11.90
C GLN A 57 0.44 -9.16 -12.03
N ALA A 58 1.59 -9.83 -12.05
CA ALA A 58 2.89 -9.18 -12.19
C ALA A 58 3.01 -8.39 -13.50
N LEU A 59 2.57 -8.98 -14.62
CA LEU A 59 2.58 -8.33 -15.93
C LEU A 59 1.57 -7.17 -15.99
N ASN A 60 0.34 -7.37 -15.52
CA ASN A 60 -0.69 -6.33 -15.51
C ASN A 60 -0.27 -5.09 -14.69
N ASN A 61 0.34 -5.31 -13.52
CA ASN A 61 0.80 -4.23 -12.65
C ASN A 61 1.98 -3.43 -13.26
N ASN A 62 2.71 -4.01 -14.20
CA ASN A 62 3.88 -3.39 -14.83
C ASN A 62 3.69 -3.13 -16.34
N LYS A 63 2.45 -3.07 -16.84
CA LYS A 63 2.14 -2.86 -18.27
C LYS A 63 2.87 -1.69 -18.92
N ASN A 64 3.06 -0.60 -18.16
CA ASN A 64 3.71 0.61 -18.66
C ASN A 64 5.25 0.56 -18.54
N GLN A 65 5.81 -0.54 -18.02
CA GLN A 65 7.23 -0.68 -17.72
C GLN A 65 7.75 -2.10 -18.05
N PRO A 66 7.55 -2.59 -19.29
CA PRO A 66 7.93 -3.95 -19.69
C PRO A 66 9.43 -4.24 -19.50
N GLN A 67 10.28 -3.20 -19.55
CA GLN A 67 11.72 -3.30 -19.26
C GLN A 67 12.05 -3.83 -17.85
N ARG A 68 11.09 -3.84 -16.92
CA ARG A 68 11.25 -4.38 -15.56
C ARG A 68 11.09 -5.89 -15.47
N ILE A 69 10.65 -6.55 -16.54
CA ILE A 69 10.34 -7.97 -16.54
C ILE A 69 11.08 -8.64 -17.68
N VAL A 70 11.69 -9.78 -17.40
CA VAL A 70 12.36 -10.63 -18.39
C VAL A 70 11.86 -12.05 -18.20
N ALA A 71 11.56 -12.73 -19.30
CA ALA A 71 11.10 -14.11 -19.32
C ALA A 71 12.14 -15.03 -19.97
N PHE A 72 12.38 -16.19 -19.34
CA PHE A 72 13.26 -17.22 -19.86
C PHE A 72 12.45 -18.51 -20.05
N PHE A 73 12.35 -18.97 -21.29
CA PHE A 73 11.65 -20.19 -21.67
C PHE A 73 12.65 -21.28 -22.04
N ARG A 74 12.41 -22.50 -21.57
CA ARG A 74 13.20 -23.67 -21.92
C ARG A 74 12.29 -24.75 -22.48
N GLU A 75 12.69 -25.33 -23.60
CA GLU A 75 12.06 -26.48 -24.23
C GLU A 75 13.08 -27.63 -24.30
N ILE A 76 12.74 -28.77 -23.70
CA ILE A 76 13.57 -29.97 -23.69
C ILE A 76 13.05 -30.92 -24.76
N GLU A 77 13.76 -31.07 -25.87
CA GLU A 77 13.31 -31.83 -27.05
C GLU A 77 13.21 -33.33 -26.77
N ASP A 78 14.08 -33.86 -25.91
CA ASP A 78 14.23 -35.27 -25.60
C ASP A 78 13.64 -35.63 -24.23
N ILE A 79 12.73 -34.81 -23.70
CA ILE A 79 12.08 -35.02 -22.40
C ILE A 79 11.41 -36.40 -22.31
N ASP A 80 10.99 -36.94 -23.45
CA ASP A 80 10.35 -38.25 -23.52
C ASP A 80 11.24 -39.43 -23.14
N HIS A 81 12.56 -39.24 -23.20
CA HIS A 81 13.56 -40.25 -22.86
C HIS A 81 13.80 -40.33 -21.35
N PHE A 82 13.21 -39.44 -20.56
CA PHE A 82 13.33 -39.47 -19.10
C PHE A 82 12.38 -40.50 -18.48
N ASP A 83 12.76 -41.01 -17.32
CA ASP A 83 11.83 -41.77 -16.50
C ASP A 83 10.67 -40.88 -16.01
N SER A 84 9.56 -41.51 -15.61
CA SER A 84 8.36 -40.79 -15.17
C SER A 84 8.59 -39.89 -13.95
N LYS A 85 9.61 -40.17 -13.12
CA LYS A 85 9.93 -39.35 -11.93
C LYS A 85 10.68 -38.07 -12.32
N LEU A 86 11.55 -38.14 -13.33
CA LEU A 86 12.30 -37.01 -13.85
C LEU A 86 11.44 -36.15 -14.77
N LYS A 87 10.54 -36.74 -15.58
CA LYS A 87 9.59 -35.97 -16.40
C LYS A 87 8.79 -34.97 -15.57
N VAL A 88 8.27 -35.38 -14.41
CA VAL A 88 7.50 -34.51 -13.51
C VAL A 88 8.32 -33.32 -12.97
N LYS A 89 9.65 -33.42 -12.89
CA LYS A 89 10.49 -32.30 -12.45
C LYS A 89 10.71 -31.23 -13.53
N PHE A 90 10.44 -31.57 -14.78
CA PHE A 90 10.68 -30.71 -15.94
C PHE A 90 9.41 -30.39 -16.73
N SER A 91 8.26 -30.91 -16.30
CA SER A 91 6.95 -30.62 -16.86
C SER A 91 6.17 -29.70 -15.92
N ASP A 92 5.56 -28.66 -16.48
CA ASP A 92 4.71 -27.71 -15.74
C ASP A 92 3.26 -28.22 -15.61
N THR A 93 2.86 -29.19 -16.44
CA THR A 93 1.48 -29.70 -16.54
C THR A 93 1.48 -31.23 -16.61
N ASN A 94 0.38 -31.84 -16.19
CA ASN A 94 0.19 -33.30 -16.17
C ASN A 94 -1.02 -33.76 -17.01
N ASP A 95 -1.78 -32.82 -17.59
CA ASP A 95 -3.00 -33.06 -18.35
C ASP A 95 -3.16 -32.09 -19.54
N GLU A 96 -4.00 -32.47 -20.51
CA GLU A 96 -4.24 -31.73 -21.76
C GLU A 96 -4.85 -30.34 -21.50
N HIS A 97 -5.68 -30.21 -20.47
CA HIS A 97 -6.22 -28.91 -20.07
C HIS A 97 -5.12 -27.98 -19.53
N GLY A 98 -4.21 -28.49 -18.71
CA GLY A 98 -3.06 -27.74 -18.24
C GLY A 98 -2.17 -27.25 -19.38
N GLU A 99 -1.92 -28.09 -20.38
CA GLU A 99 -1.11 -27.71 -21.55
C GLU A 99 -1.72 -26.55 -22.35
N LEU A 100 -3.04 -26.54 -22.51
CA LEU A 100 -3.76 -25.41 -23.15
C LEU A 100 -3.58 -24.13 -22.34
N VAL A 101 -3.80 -24.18 -21.02
CA VAL A 101 -3.64 -23.02 -20.13
C VAL A 101 -2.20 -22.50 -20.12
N LEU A 102 -1.21 -23.39 -20.15
CA LEU A 102 0.20 -23.03 -20.23
C LEU A 102 0.54 -22.35 -21.56
N THR A 103 -0.04 -22.83 -22.66
CA THR A 103 0.15 -22.26 -24.00
C THR A 103 -0.44 -20.85 -24.08
N ASP A 104 -1.64 -20.65 -23.54
CA ASP A 104 -2.28 -19.34 -23.44
C ASP A 104 -1.44 -18.37 -22.61
N LEU A 105 -0.90 -18.83 -21.47
CA LEU A 105 -0.02 -18.03 -20.61
C LEU A 105 1.27 -17.60 -21.34
N LYS A 106 1.94 -18.53 -22.04
CA LYS A 106 3.15 -18.21 -22.82
C LYS A 106 2.86 -17.17 -23.88
N THR A 107 1.76 -17.34 -24.63
CA THR A 107 1.32 -16.39 -25.66
C THR A 107 1.05 -15.00 -25.07
N PHE A 108 0.43 -14.95 -23.88
CA PHE A 108 0.21 -13.69 -23.17
C PHE A 108 1.52 -13.01 -22.77
N ILE A 109 2.48 -13.75 -22.19
CA ILE A 109 3.80 -13.22 -21.82
C ILE A 109 4.52 -12.66 -23.05
N GLU A 110 4.49 -13.40 -24.16
CA GLU A 110 5.09 -12.99 -25.43
C GLU A 110 4.51 -11.68 -25.98
N THR A 111 3.20 -11.54 -25.87
CA THR A 111 2.47 -10.35 -26.32
C THR A 111 2.81 -9.11 -25.48
N GLU A 112 2.96 -9.25 -24.16
CA GLU A 112 3.15 -8.13 -23.25
C GLU A 112 4.61 -7.65 -23.15
N LEU A 113 5.60 -8.56 -23.20
CA LEU A 113 7.02 -8.22 -22.97
C LEU A 113 7.79 -7.80 -24.23
N GLY A 114 7.34 -8.25 -25.40
CA GLY A 114 8.04 -8.06 -26.67
C GLY A 114 9.36 -8.86 -26.77
N PRO A 115 9.99 -8.91 -27.95
CA PRO A 115 11.08 -9.85 -28.24
C PRO A 115 12.39 -9.55 -27.49
N ASN A 116 12.60 -8.31 -27.02
CA ASN A 116 13.85 -7.92 -26.36
C ASN A 116 13.97 -8.40 -24.90
N ASN A 117 12.86 -8.81 -24.29
CA ASN A 117 12.79 -9.23 -22.89
C ASN A 117 12.48 -10.73 -22.76
N ILE A 118 12.60 -11.49 -23.85
CA ILE A 118 12.27 -12.91 -23.91
C ILE A 118 13.45 -13.69 -24.45
N PHE A 119 13.82 -14.74 -23.72
CA PHE A 119 14.91 -15.64 -24.08
C PHE A 119 14.36 -17.05 -24.15
N THR A 120 14.49 -17.71 -25.31
CA THR A 120 13.97 -19.07 -25.52
C THR A 120 15.10 -20.02 -25.88
N TYR A 121 15.22 -21.11 -25.13
CA TYR A 121 16.25 -22.13 -25.31
C TYR A 121 15.62 -23.46 -25.70
N ARG A 122 16.09 -24.06 -26.79
CA ARG A 122 15.78 -25.44 -27.19
C ARG A 122 16.98 -26.32 -26.96
N ILE A 123 16.80 -27.40 -26.20
CA ILE A 123 17.92 -28.18 -25.67
C ILE A 123 17.62 -29.67 -25.81
N LYS A 124 18.65 -30.44 -26.15
CA LYS A 124 18.68 -31.88 -25.95
C LYS A 124 19.40 -32.18 -24.65
N TRP A 125 18.65 -32.51 -23.61
CA TRP A 125 19.18 -32.61 -22.25
C TRP A 125 20.09 -33.83 -22.04
N THR A 126 19.92 -34.88 -22.84
CA THR A 126 20.78 -36.07 -22.83
C THR A 126 22.17 -35.80 -23.38
N ASP A 127 22.35 -34.75 -24.19
CA ASP A 127 23.65 -34.31 -24.70
C ASP A 127 24.32 -33.34 -23.72
N GLU A 128 25.39 -33.81 -23.09
CA GLU A 128 26.16 -33.03 -22.13
C GLU A 128 26.72 -31.74 -22.74
N SER A 129 27.11 -31.76 -24.02
CA SER A 129 27.65 -30.58 -24.69
C SER A 129 26.57 -29.52 -24.93
N SER A 130 25.38 -29.93 -25.37
CA SER A 130 24.20 -29.07 -25.50
C SER A 130 23.79 -28.48 -24.16
N ARG A 131 23.78 -29.28 -23.09
CA ARG A 131 23.45 -28.83 -21.74
C ARG A 131 24.45 -27.81 -21.19
N MET A 132 25.75 -28.07 -21.34
CA MET A 132 26.81 -27.15 -20.88
C MET A 132 26.76 -25.83 -21.64
N LYS A 133 26.51 -25.87 -22.95
CA LYS A 133 26.31 -24.66 -23.75
C LYS A 133 25.09 -23.86 -23.26
N TYR A 134 23.94 -24.51 -23.10
CA TYR A 134 22.74 -23.85 -22.57
C TYR A 134 23.01 -23.17 -21.23
N LEU A 135 23.67 -23.84 -20.29
CA LEU A 135 23.95 -23.26 -18.97
C LEU A 135 24.87 -22.03 -19.07
N ALA A 136 25.83 -22.03 -20.00
CA ALA A 136 26.68 -20.87 -20.25
C ALA A 136 25.88 -19.71 -20.88
N ASP A 137 25.13 -19.99 -21.94
CA ASP A 137 24.29 -19.00 -22.64
C ASP A 137 23.27 -18.38 -21.67
N PHE A 138 22.52 -19.22 -20.94
CA PHE A 138 21.55 -18.77 -19.95
C PHE A 138 22.17 -17.92 -18.85
N LYS A 139 23.35 -18.31 -18.34
CA LYS A 139 24.04 -17.55 -17.29
C LYS A 139 24.39 -16.14 -17.78
N ASP A 140 24.95 -16.03 -18.99
CA ASP A 140 25.38 -14.75 -19.54
C ASP A 140 24.18 -13.87 -19.89
N ASP A 141 23.14 -14.44 -20.49
CA ASP A 141 21.89 -13.74 -20.81
C ASP A 141 21.18 -13.25 -19.54
N PHE A 142 21.08 -14.12 -18.52
CA PHE A 142 20.51 -13.74 -17.22
C PHE A 142 21.29 -12.61 -16.56
N TYR A 143 22.62 -12.73 -16.50
CA TYR A 143 23.47 -11.70 -15.90
C TYR A 143 23.32 -10.36 -16.61
N ASN A 144 23.36 -10.35 -17.95
CA ASN A 144 23.24 -9.14 -18.75
C ASN A 144 21.85 -8.51 -18.63
N ALA A 145 20.79 -9.32 -18.63
CA ALA A 145 19.42 -8.86 -18.45
C ALA A 145 19.25 -8.15 -17.10
N ILE A 146 19.67 -8.78 -16.00
CA ILE A 146 19.59 -8.20 -14.66
C ILE A 146 20.46 -6.94 -14.55
N LYS A 147 21.67 -6.96 -15.09
CA LYS A 147 22.56 -5.78 -15.09
C LYS A 147 21.93 -4.60 -15.83
N ASN A 148 21.36 -4.83 -17.02
CA ASN A 148 20.72 -3.78 -17.80
C ASN A 148 19.51 -3.19 -17.07
N GLN A 149 18.74 -4.01 -16.35
CA GLN A 149 17.65 -3.54 -15.50
C GLN A 149 18.18 -2.67 -14.35
N ILE A 150 19.19 -3.12 -13.62
CA ILE A 150 19.81 -2.34 -12.53
C ILE A 150 20.33 -1.00 -13.06
N ASP A 151 21.09 -1.00 -14.16
CA ASP A 151 21.66 0.20 -14.77
C ASP A 151 20.56 1.18 -15.21
N TYR A 152 19.47 0.68 -15.79
CA TYR A 152 18.30 1.49 -16.16
C TYR A 152 17.67 2.16 -14.93
N HIS A 153 17.47 1.40 -13.86
CA HIS A 153 16.88 1.91 -12.61
C HIS A 153 17.79 2.91 -11.90
N MET A 154 19.09 2.62 -11.81
CA MET A 154 20.07 3.51 -11.19
C MET A 154 20.18 4.85 -11.92
N LYS A 155 20.03 4.86 -13.26
CA LYS A 155 19.96 6.10 -14.05
C LYS A 155 18.69 6.90 -13.82
N GLN A 156 17.60 6.27 -13.36
CA GLN A 156 16.35 6.95 -13.02
C GLN A 156 16.29 7.51 -11.61
N THR A 157 17.19 7.09 -10.72
CA THR A 157 17.23 7.58 -9.34
C THR A 157 17.59 9.07 -9.36
N ARG A 158 16.57 9.93 -9.21
CA ARG A 158 16.75 11.37 -9.04
C ARG A 158 17.59 11.62 -7.78
N THR A 159 18.26 12.77 -7.72
CA THR A 159 18.76 13.33 -6.46
C THR A 159 17.61 13.34 -5.46
N LYS A 160 17.71 12.55 -4.37
CA LYS A 160 16.72 12.48 -3.28
C LYS A 160 16.53 13.88 -2.70
N ASP A 161 15.43 14.52 -3.06
CA ASP A 161 14.92 15.69 -2.35
C ASP A 161 13.89 15.17 -1.36
N SER A 162 14.26 15.10 -0.09
CA SER A 162 13.43 14.48 0.95
C SER A 162 12.06 15.15 1.08
N LEU A 163 11.95 16.44 0.74
CA LEU A 163 10.67 17.13 0.75
C LEU A 163 9.80 16.73 -0.44
N TYR A 164 10.39 16.63 -1.64
CA TYR A 164 9.67 16.18 -2.81
C TYR A 164 9.14 14.76 -2.64
N ASP A 165 9.97 13.86 -2.10
CA ASP A 165 9.61 12.46 -1.86
C ASP A 165 8.45 12.36 -0.85
N GLU A 166 8.51 13.10 0.28
CA GLU A 166 7.42 13.16 1.26
C GLU A 166 6.11 13.68 0.64
N VAL A 167 6.17 14.74 -0.18
CA VAL A 167 4.97 15.28 -0.85
C VAL A 167 4.40 14.28 -1.85
N VAL A 168 5.25 13.54 -2.58
CA VAL A 168 4.81 12.46 -3.47
C VAL A 168 4.13 11.34 -2.68
N GLU A 169 4.68 10.92 -1.54
CA GLU A 169 4.10 9.88 -0.69
C GLU A 169 2.70 10.26 -0.22
N HIS A 170 2.50 11.47 0.30
CA HIS A 170 1.18 11.95 0.68
C HIS A 170 0.22 12.01 -0.51
N ALA A 171 0.70 12.43 -1.69
CA ALA A 171 -0.11 12.47 -2.90
C ALA A 171 -0.51 11.06 -3.39
N ILE A 172 0.39 10.08 -3.29
CA ILE A 172 0.09 8.66 -3.56
C ILE A 172 -0.96 8.16 -2.57
N GLN A 173 -0.81 8.46 -1.28
CA GLN A 173 -1.77 8.05 -0.26
C GLN A 173 -3.16 8.64 -0.52
N CYS A 174 -3.28 9.91 -0.92
CA CYS A 174 -4.54 10.48 -1.39
C CYS A 174 -5.15 9.73 -2.57
N ARG A 175 -4.33 9.35 -3.56
CA ARG A 175 -4.77 8.59 -4.73
C ARG A 175 -5.33 7.23 -4.32
N MET A 176 -4.63 6.53 -3.41
CA MET A 176 -5.06 5.23 -2.88
C MET A 176 -6.39 5.34 -2.10
N LEU A 177 -6.53 6.33 -1.23
CA LEU A 177 -7.77 6.56 -0.47
C LEU A 177 -8.97 6.88 -1.40
N ASN A 178 -8.71 7.53 -2.54
CA ASN A 178 -9.75 7.85 -3.50
C ASN A 178 -10.26 6.63 -4.29
N GLU A 179 -9.56 5.49 -4.29
CA GLU A 179 -9.97 4.30 -5.05
C GLU A 179 -11.32 3.74 -4.57
N ARG A 180 -11.56 3.75 -3.25
CA ARG A 180 -12.81 3.27 -2.61
C ARG A 180 -13.67 4.40 -2.05
N TYR A 181 -13.35 5.65 -2.37
CA TYR A 181 -14.10 6.80 -1.88
C TYR A 181 -15.53 6.79 -2.42
N PHE A 182 -16.49 6.99 -1.52
CA PHE A 182 -17.88 7.23 -1.86
C PHE A 182 -18.28 8.62 -1.33
N PRO A 183 -18.76 9.52 -2.19
CA PRO A 183 -19.08 10.88 -1.78
C PRO A 183 -20.26 10.92 -0.81
N ARG A 184 -20.16 11.77 0.21
CA ARG A 184 -21.25 12.11 1.12
C ARG A 184 -21.70 13.53 0.82
N ASP A 185 -22.75 13.67 0.02
CA ASP A 185 -23.19 14.96 -0.53
C ASP A 185 -23.51 16.00 0.56
N ASN A 186 -24.06 15.56 1.68
CA ASN A 186 -24.33 16.41 2.84
C ASN A 186 -23.05 17.07 3.39
N ILE A 187 -21.96 16.32 3.49
CA ILE A 187 -20.66 16.79 3.97
C ILE A 187 -19.96 17.63 2.90
N LEU A 188 -19.95 17.16 1.65
CA LEU A 188 -19.32 17.88 0.54
C LEU A 188 -19.95 19.25 0.30
N THR A 189 -21.28 19.34 0.41
CA THR A 189 -21.99 20.61 0.28
C THR A 189 -21.59 21.59 1.38
N GLN A 190 -21.47 21.14 2.64
CA GLN A 190 -21.00 21.98 3.74
C GLN A 190 -19.55 22.43 3.54
N ALA A 191 -18.66 21.50 3.19
CA ALA A 191 -17.25 21.80 2.94
C ALA A 191 -17.07 22.82 1.81
N SER A 192 -17.89 22.77 0.76
CA SER A 192 -17.83 23.72 -0.35
C SER A 192 -18.08 25.18 0.05
N THR A 193 -18.80 25.41 1.15
CA THR A 193 -19.07 26.76 1.67
C THR A 193 -17.89 27.37 2.42
N TRP A 194 -16.90 26.57 2.79
CA TRP A 194 -15.76 26.99 3.60
C TRP A 194 -14.62 27.59 2.76
N PHE A 195 -14.64 27.35 1.44
CA PHE A 195 -13.62 27.81 0.52
C PHE A 195 -14.10 29.05 -0.24
N PRO A 196 -13.40 30.20 -0.15
CA PRO A 196 -13.68 31.35 -0.99
C PRO A 196 -13.47 30.98 -2.47
N LYS A 197 -14.20 31.65 -3.37
CA LYS A 197 -13.87 31.67 -4.81
C LYS A 197 -12.59 32.50 -5.04
N SER A 198 -11.44 32.01 -4.58
CA SER A 198 -10.15 32.63 -4.90
C SER A 198 -9.71 32.22 -6.31
N ASN A 199 -8.82 33.02 -6.91
CA ASN A 199 -8.25 32.71 -8.23
C ASN A 199 -7.15 31.63 -8.15
N SER A 200 -6.56 31.39 -6.97
CA SER A 200 -5.48 30.42 -6.75
C SER A 200 -5.58 29.80 -5.34
N VAL A 201 -5.73 28.47 -5.28
CA VAL A 201 -5.78 27.68 -4.04
C VAL A 201 -4.61 26.72 -4.03
N SER A 202 -3.84 26.73 -2.95
CA SER A 202 -2.81 25.74 -2.64
C SER A 202 -3.27 24.88 -1.46
N ILE A 203 -3.13 23.57 -1.58
CA ILE A 203 -3.52 22.61 -0.55
C ILE A 203 -2.27 21.87 -0.08
N ILE A 204 -1.98 21.91 1.21
CA ILE A 204 -0.86 21.19 1.82
C ILE A 204 -1.42 20.23 2.87
N LEU A 205 -1.21 18.94 2.64
CA LEU A 205 -1.69 17.86 3.49
C LEU A 205 -0.52 17.15 4.18
N ARG A 206 -0.72 16.78 5.45
CA ARG A 206 0.14 15.85 6.19
C ARG A 206 -0.71 14.77 6.84
N PHE A 207 -0.44 13.51 6.51
CA PHE A 207 -0.96 12.36 7.24
C PHE A 207 -0.09 12.11 8.48
N LEU A 208 -0.63 12.36 9.66
CA LEU A 208 0.10 12.20 10.92
C LEU A 208 0.13 10.73 11.35
N GLY A 209 1.22 10.33 12.03
CA GLY A 209 1.41 8.95 12.52
C GLY A 209 1.68 7.87 11.46
N THR A 210 1.55 8.20 10.17
CA THR A 210 1.80 7.25 9.07
C THR A 210 3.27 6.87 8.92
N THR A 211 4.21 7.78 9.15
CA THR A 211 5.66 7.55 9.24
C THR A 211 6.18 7.81 10.67
N PRO A 212 7.33 7.25 11.15
CA PRO A 212 7.82 7.56 12.50
C PRO A 212 8.18 9.04 12.65
N LEU A 213 8.61 9.67 11.56
CA LEU A 213 8.85 11.11 11.50
C LEU A 213 7.53 11.90 11.66
N SER A 214 6.40 11.39 11.13
CA SER A 214 5.09 12.05 11.28
C SER A 214 4.34 11.75 12.57
N SER A 215 4.85 10.84 13.42
CA SER A 215 4.33 10.63 14.78
C SER A 215 4.76 11.74 15.74
N ASP A 216 5.85 12.44 15.42
CA ASP A 216 6.32 13.61 16.14
C ASP A 216 6.04 14.87 15.31
N ILE A 217 5.12 15.71 15.79
CA ILE A 217 4.60 16.87 15.04
C ILE A 217 5.69 17.86 14.58
N ARG A 218 6.88 17.83 15.19
CA ARG A 218 8.00 18.69 14.82
C ARG A 218 8.42 18.50 13.37
N GLN A 219 8.51 17.26 12.88
CA GLN A 219 8.95 17.02 11.49
C GLN A 219 7.90 17.40 10.45
N PRO A 220 6.60 17.02 10.58
CA PRO A 220 5.54 17.50 9.69
C PRO A 220 5.43 19.02 9.65
N LEU A 221 5.63 19.73 10.77
CA LEU A 221 5.65 21.18 10.78
C LEU A 221 6.83 21.75 9.99
N ILE A 222 8.04 21.20 10.19
CA ILE A 222 9.23 21.63 9.45
C ILE A 222 9.07 21.39 7.95
N SER A 223 8.62 20.19 7.54
CA SER A 223 8.43 19.88 6.13
C SER A 223 7.32 20.71 5.50
N MET A 224 6.21 20.93 6.22
CA MET A 224 5.13 21.81 5.77
C MET A 224 5.61 23.25 5.61
N MET A 225 6.38 23.79 6.56
CA MET A 225 7.00 25.12 6.43
C MET A 225 7.92 25.20 5.22
N LYS A 226 8.77 24.19 4.98
CA LYS A 226 9.64 24.14 3.79
C LYS A 226 8.81 24.12 2.49
N GLN A 227 7.72 23.35 2.46
CA GLN A 227 6.81 23.31 1.31
C GLN A 227 6.14 24.67 1.07
N ILE A 228 5.65 25.34 2.12
CA ILE A 228 5.10 26.70 2.01
C ILE A 228 6.15 27.67 1.46
N CYS A 229 7.37 27.64 2.01
CA CYS A 229 8.46 28.49 1.54
C CYS A 229 8.78 28.27 0.06
N ALA A 230 8.78 27.01 -0.40
CA ALA A 230 9.00 26.67 -1.81
C ALA A 230 7.86 27.12 -2.75
N ILE A 231 6.61 27.17 -2.26
CA ILE A 231 5.45 27.59 -3.06
C ILE A 231 5.39 29.11 -3.27
N TYR A 232 5.79 29.86 -2.23
CA TYR A 232 5.63 31.32 -2.13
C TYR A 232 6.97 32.07 -2.19
N ASP A 233 8.06 31.41 -2.59
CA ASP A 233 9.41 31.97 -2.70
C ASP A 233 9.89 32.71 -1.42
N ILE A 234 9.54 32.15 -0.25
CA ILE A 234 9.97 32.69 1.05
C ILE A 234 11.35 32.10 1.38
N GLU A 235 12.30 32.93 1.81
CA GLU A 235 13.67 32.48 2.10
C GLU A 235 13.71 31.34 3.15
N PRO A 236 14.37 30.20 2.86
CA PRO A 236 14.49 29.06 3.79
C PRO A 236 15.18 29.38 5.12
N SER A 237 16.03 30.42 5.15
CA SER A 237 16.66 30.97 6.36
C SER A 237 15.65 31.37 7.45
N SER A 238 14.38 31.53 7.06
CA SER A 238 13.28 31.82 7.98
C SER A 238 12.88 30.63 8.85
N ILE A 239 13.27 29.41 8.50
CA ILE A 239 12.95 28.20 9.26
C ILE A 239 14.02 28.01 10.33
N SER A 240 13.64 28.08 11.60
CA SER A 240 14.55 27.82 12.72
C SER A 240 15.16 26.42 12.63
N GLU A 241 16.47 26.29 12.86
CA GLU A 241 17.14 25.00 13.06
C GLU A 241 16.79 24.35 14.41
N SER A 242 16.04 25.07 15.26
CA SER A 242 15.66 24.61 16.59
C SER A 242 14.64 23.48 16.53
N THR A 243 14.86 22.50 17.40
CA THR A 243 13.95 21.36 17.61
C THR A 243 12.91 21.62 18.70
N LYS A 244 12.83 22.84 19.26
CA LYS A 244 11.83 23.18 20.28
C LYS A 244 10.49 23.53 19.65
N ILE A 245 9.42 22.91 20.16
CA ILE A 245 8.08 23.02 19.56
C ILE A 245 7.52 24.46 19.61
N GLU A 246 7.81 25.22 20.67
CA GLU A 246 7.34 26.59 20.83
C GLU A 246 8.01 27.55 19.82
N GLU A 247 9.29 27.31 19.52
CA GLU A 247 10.04 28.08 18.52
C GLU A 247 9.57 27.73 17.10
N LEU A 248 9.26 26.45 16.84
CA LEU A 248 8.66 26.01 15.58
C LEU A 248 7.27 26.63 15.37
N LYS A 249 6.41 26.64 16.40
CA LYS A 249 5.11 27.33 16.36
C LYS A 249 5.25 28.80 16.00
N LYS A 250 6.14 29.53 16.68
CA LYS A 250 6.38 30.95 16.40
C LYS A 250 6.86 31.19 14.97
N THR A 251 7.75 30.33 14.49
CA THR A 251 8.26 30.39 13.11
C THR A 251 7.14 30.13 12.10
N PHE A 252 6.30 29.13 12.38
CA PHE A 252 5.16 28.80 11.53
C PHE A 252 4.18 29.97 11.42
N GLU A 253 3.80 30.57 12.55
CA GLU A 253 2.96 31.78 12.58
C GLU A 253 3.55 32.91 11.73
N GLN A 254 4.86 33.14 11.82
CA GLN A 254 5.54 34.17 11.02
C GLN A 254 5.49 33.88 9.51
N ILE A 255 5.72 32.64 9.09
CA ILE A 255 5.63 32.24 7.68
C ILE A 255 4.21 32.45 7.15
N LEU A 256 3.19 32.08 7.93
CA LEU A 256 1.79 32.25 7.52
C LEU A 256 1.43 33.71 7.24
N THR A 257 2.01 34.68 7.96
CA THR A 257 1.75 36.12 7.71
C THR A 257 2.34 36.66 6.40
N ARG A 258 3.28 35.94 5.79
CA ARG A 258 3.96 36.34 4.55
C ARG A 258 3.25 35.86 3.28
N ILE A 259 2.19 35.07 3.42
CA ILE A 259 1.45 34.52 2.28
C ILE A 259 0.64 35.65 1.62
N PRO A 260 0.73 35.80 0.28
CA PRO A 260 -0.03 36.81 -0.46
C PRO A 260 -1.54 36.71 -0.20
N THR A 261 -2.20 37.85 0.03
CA THR A 261 -3.62 37.90 0.40
C THR A 261 -4.58 37.58 -0.75
N ASP A 262 -4.10 37.59 -1.99
CA ASP A 262 -4.80 37.19 -3.21
C ASP A 262 -4.77 35.68 -3.47
N GLU A 263 -3.92 34.93 -2.76
CA GLU A 263 -3.85 33.48 -2.79
C GLU A 263 -4.49 32.86 -1.54
N THR A 264 -5.10 31.68 -1.69
CA THR A 264 -5.66 30.91 -0.58
C THR A 264 -4.80 29.70 -0.26
N LEU A 265 -4.41 29.54 1.00
CA LEU A 265 -3.71 28.35 1.49
C LEU A 265 -4.63 27.52 2.38
N VAL A 266 -4.75 26.23 2.08
CA VAL A 266 -5.47 25.24 2.90
C VAL A 266 -4.46 24.26 3.47
N LEU A 267 -4.41 24.17 4.79
CA LEU A 267 -3.61 23.21 5.54
C LEU A 267 -4.50 22.09 6.04
N LEU A 268 -4.10 20.84 5.80
CA LEU A 268 -4.80 19.65 6.28
C LEU A 268 -3.85 18.82 7.14
N PHE A 269 -4.24 18.58 8.38
CA PHE A 269 -3.60 17.62 9.27
C PHE A 269 -4.57 16.46 9.50
N ASP A 270 -4.22 15.28 8.99
CA ASP A 270 -5.03 14.09 9.15
C ASP A 270 -4.56 13.25 10.34
N SER A 271 -5.49 12.81 11.18
CA SER A 271 -5.32 11.92 12.32
C SER A 271 -4.40 12.44 13.43
N ILE A 272 -4.77 13.56 14.08
CA ILE A 272 -4.07 14.09 15.27
C ILE A 272 -3.93 13.01 16.35
N ASP A 273 -4.91 12.11 16.45
CA ASP A 273 -4.94 10.98 17.36
C ASP A 273 -3.82 9.95 17.14
N GLN A 274 -3.08 10.01 16.03
CA GLN A 274 -1.92 9.15 15.78
C GLN A 274 -0.57 9.80 16.12
N LEU A 275 -0.57 11.02 16.67
CA LEU A 275 0.63 11.63 17.22
C LEU A 275 1.08 10.95 18.52
N GLN A 276 2.32 11.22 18.93
CA GLN A 276 2.75 10.91 20.30
C GLN A 276 1.91 11.69 21.33
N ILE A 277 1.67 11.08 22.48
CA ILE A 277 0.76 11.56 23.53
C ILE A 277 1.10 13.00 23.96
N GLU A 278 2.38 13.35 24.01
CA GLU A 278 2.86 14.68 24.40
C GLU A 278 2.40 15.80 23.44
N ASN A 279 2.06 15.43 22.21
CA ASN A 279 1.67 16.32 21.12
C ASN A 279 0.15 16.44 20.92
N TYR A 280 -0.68 15.69 21.67
CA TYR A 280 -2.14 15.83 21.66
C TYR A 280 -2.60 17.22 22.11
N ASP A 281 -1.83 17.88 22.97
CA ASP A 281 -2.03 19.29 23.31
C ASP A 281 -1.64 20.19 22.13
N CYS A 282 -2.62 20.43 21.26
CA CYS A 282 -2.47 21.25 20.07
C CYS A 282 -2.12 22.71 20.38
N SER A 283 -2.35 23.19 21.61
CA SER A 283 -2.03 24.58 21.99
C SER A 283 -0.53 24.88 21.92
N LYS A 284 0.31 23.85 22.07
CA LYS A 284 1.78 23.96 22.04
C LYS A 284 2.34 24.22 20.64
N TRP A 285 1.64 23.77 19.60
CA TRP A 285 2.20 23.73 18.24
C TRP A 285 1.32 24.36 17.17
N LEU A 286 0.00 24.37 17.38
CA LEU A 286 -0.95 24.94 16.44
C LEU A 286 -1.12 26.46 16.67
N PRO A 287 -1.16 27.28 15.61
CA PRO A 287 -1.58 28.67 15.67
C PRO A 287 -3.02 28.81 16.17
N ILE A 288 -3.27 29.84 17.00
CA ILE A 288 -4.62 30.15 17.52
C ILE A 288 -5.40 31.03 16.52
N SER A 289 -4.70 31.85 15.74
CA SER A 289 -5.29 32.76 14.76
C SER A 289 -4.65 32.61 13.40
N TYR A 290 -5.46 32.59 12.35
CA TYR A 290 -5.01 32.51 10.97
C TYR A 290 -5.38 33.78 10.18
N PRO A 291 -4.53 34.23 9.23
CA PRO A 291 -4.92 35.20 8.21
C PRO A 291 -6.18 34.75 7.45
N GLN A 292 -6.99 35.70 6.97
CA GLN A 292 -8.30 35.40 6.36
C GLN A 292 -8.21 34.47 5.13
N ASN A 293 -7.11 34.55 4.40
CA ASN A 293 -6.81 33.76 3.21
C ASN A 293 -6.21 32.37 3.52
N ILE A 294 -6.08 32.02 4.80
CA ILE A 294 -5.53 30.73 5.23
C ILE A 294 -6.60 29.95 6.00
N LYS A 295 -6.74 28.67 5.68
CA LYS A 295 -7.65 27.74 6.35
C LYS A 295 -6.85 26.55 6.86
N CYS A 296 -7.19 26.07 8.05
CA CYS A 296 -6.61 24.88 8.65
C CYS A 296 -7.74 23.89 8.96
N ILE A 297 -7.59 22.65 8.48
CA ILE A 297 -8.54 21.55 8.67
C ILE A 297 -7.80 20.44 9.42
N LEU A 298 -8.44 19.96 10.47
CA LEU A 298 -7.90 18.94 11.35
C LEU A 298 -8.87 17.76 11.39
N SER A 299 -8.37 16.53 11.39
CA SER A 299 -9.16 15.33 11.71
C SER A 299 -8.64 14.67 12.98
N THR A 300 -9.56 14.12 13.77
CA THR A 300 -9.26 13.38 15.00
C THR A 300 -10.42 12.46 15.36
N ILE A 301 -10.14 11.36 16.04
CA ILE A 301 -11.16 10.71 16.88
C ILE A 301 -11.37 11.49 18.18
N PRO A 302 -12.56 11.38 18.84
CA PRO A 302 -12.86 12.20 20.01
C PRO A 302 -11.96 11.95 21.22
N MET A 303 -11.62 10.69 21.46
CA MET A 303 -10.90 10.24 22.66
C MET A 303 -10.07 8.98 22.33
N ILE A 304 -8.88 8.90 22.94
CA ILE A 304 -8.02 7.70 22.92
C ILE A 304 -7.96 7.13 24.34
N SER A 305 -7.90 5.80 24.45
CA SER A 305 -7.60 5.12 25.72
C SER A 305 -6.33 4.29 25.58
N ASP A 306 -5.34 4.48 26.46
CA ASP A 306 -4.15 3.62 26.53
C ASP A 306 -4.43 2.43 27.45
N GLU A 307 -4.83 1.31 26.85
CA GLU A 307 -5.16 0.07 27.55
C GLU A 307 -3.95 -0.64 28.17
N ARG A 308 -2.71 -0.21 27.86
CA ARG A 308 -1.50 -0.80 28.44
C ARG A 308 -1.29 -0.36 29.90
N LYS A 309 -2.01 0.66 30.35
CA LYS A 309 -1.99 1.18 31.73
C LYS A 309 -3.19 0.64 32.49
N ASP A 310 -3.02 0.40 33.78
CA ASP A 310 -4.10 0.00 34.69
C ASP A 310 -4.20 1.00 35.87
N PRO A 311 -5.27 1.83 35.93
CA PRO A 311 -6.40 1.87 35.00
C PRO A 311 -6.03 2.47 33.63
N PRO A 312 -6.80 2.18 32.56
CA PRO A 312 -6.59 2.78 31.25
C PRO A 312 -6.62 4.31 31.32
N GLU A 313 -5.57 4.94 30.78
CA GLU A 313 -5.47 6.39 30.74
C GLU A 313 -6.22 6.93 29.51
N LYS A 314 -7.08 7.93 29.71
CA LYS A 314 -7.92 8.49 28.64
C LYS A 314 -7.44 9.88 28.25
N TYR A 315 -7.41 10.14 26.94
CA TYR A 315 -7.00 11.41 26.35
C TYR A 315 -8.16 11.98 25.53
N GLU A 316 -8.79 13.05 26.01
CA GLU A 316 -9.95 13.72 25.38
C GLU A 316 -9.49 14.81 24.40
N ILE A 317 -9.03 14.40 23.21
CA ILE A 317 -8.42 15.29 22.21
C ILE A 317 -9.43 16.33 21.71
N LEU A 318 -10.67 15.93 21.45
CA LEU A 318 -11.70 16.82 20.93
C LEU A 318 -12.03 17.96 21.90
N ASP A 319 -12.05 17.69 23.20
CA ASP A 319 -12.39 18.71 24.19
C ASP A 319 -11.23 19.71 24.40
N GLY A 320 -9.99 19.25 24.28
CA GLY A 320 -8.81 20.12 24.15
C GLY A 320 -8.91 21.05 22.94
N LEU A 321 -9.28 20.51 21.78
CA LEU A 321 -9.46 21.31 20.56
C LEU A 321 -10.63 22.30 20.66
N LYS A 322 -11.78 21.91 21.21
CA LYS A 322 -12.91 22.82 21.46
C LYS A 322 -12.53 23.96 22.39
N SER A 323 -11.71 23.69 23.39
CA SER A 323 -11.22 24.70 24.33
C SER A 323 -10.25 25.69 23.66
N LEU A 324 -9.45 25.21 22.70
CA LEU A 324 -8.48 26.01 21.95
C LEU A 324 -9.13 26.86 20.84
N LEU A 325 -10.11 26.29 20.14
CA LEU A 325 -10.68 26.80 18.89
C LEU A 325 -12.19 27.10 19.04
N ALA A 326 -12.57 27.79 20.12
CA ALA A 326 -13.96 28.15 20.37
C ALA A 326 -14.65 28.74 19.12
N ASP A 327 -15.88 28.31 18.85
CA ASP A 327 -16.73 28.73 17.71
C ASP A 327 -16.30 28.28 16.30
N VAL A 328 -15.43 27.26 16.16
CA VAL A 328 -15.08 26.69 14.85
C VAL A 328 -16.11 25.66 14.38
N PRO A 329 -16.51 25.67 13.08
CA PRO A 329 -17.39 24.65 12.52
C PRO A 329 -16.77 23.26 12.62
N MET A 330 -17.51 22.32 13.21
CA MET A 330 -17.12 20.91 13.30
C MET A 330 -18.07 20.07 12.46
N ILE A 331 -17.51 19.11 11.72
CA ILE A 331 -18.29 18.09 11.01
C ILE A 331 -18.02 16.76 11.69
N GLU A 332 -19.07 16.17 12.25
CA GLU A 332 -19.04 14.79 12.71
C GLU A 332 -19.22 13.85 11.52
N ILE A 333 -18.27 12.93 11.35
CA ILE A 333 -18.39 11.86 10.35
C ILE A 333 -19.12 10.70 11.01
N THR A 334 -20.43 10.61 10.77
CA THR A 334 -21.27 9.54 11.31
C THR A 334 -21.03 8.21 10.60
N VAL A 335 -21.53 7.12 11.18
CA VAL A 335 -21.67 5.83 10.50
C VAL A 335 -22.53 5.93 9.23
N PHE A 336 -22.55 4.87 8.42
CA PHE A 336 -23.47 4.80 7.30
C PHE A 336 -24.88 4.47 7.77
N ASP A 337 -25.88 5.17 7.21
CA ASP A 337 -27.24 4.66 7.22
C ASP A 337 -27.38 3.47 6.25
N GLU A 338 -28.50 2.74 6.34
CA GLU A 338 -28.70 1.49 5.58
C GLU A 338 -28.69 1.74 4.06
N ASP A 339 -29.32 2.83 3.60
CA ASP A 339 -29.38 3.18 2.19
C ASP A 339 -28.00 3.55 1.65
N LEU A 340 -27.23 4.33 2.41
CA LEU A 340 -25.88 4.73 2.07
C LEU A 340 -24.94 3.52 2.07
N ALA A 341 -25.04 2.61 3.04
CA ALA A 341 -24.24 1.38 3.08
C ALA A 341 -24.47 0.50 1.84
N GLU A 342 -25.74 0.28 1.45
CA GLU A 342 -26.09 -0.47 0.24
C GLU A 342 -25.55 0.23 -1.02
N ASN A 343 -25.76 1.54 -1.14
CA ASN A 343 -25.28 2.31 -2.29
C ASN A 343 -23.75 2.28 -2.43
N VAL A 344 -23.03 2.38 -1.32
CA VAL A 344 -21.56 2.27 -1.27
C VAL A 344 -21.14 0.87 -1.76
N PHE A 345 -21.76 -0.18 -1.21
CA PHE A 345 -21.42 -1.55 -1.56
C PHE A 345 -21.68 -1.86 -3.04
N GLN A 346 -22.84 -1.45 -3.56
CA GLN A 346 -23.20 -1.61 -4.98
C GLN A 346 -22.25 -0.84 -5.90
N SER A 347 -21.84 0.37 -5.50
CA SER A 347 -20.85 1.15 -6.24
C SER A 347 -19.50 0.42 -6.34
N TRP A 348 -19.02 -0.15 -5.23
CA TRP A 348 -17.78 -0.93 -5.23
C TRP A 348 -17.89 -2.22 -6.06
N LEU A 349 -19.00 -2.96 -5.97
CA LEU A 349 -19.24 -4.14 -6.82
C LEU A 349 -19.22 -3.77 -8.31
N LYS A 350 -19.92 -2.70 -8.69
CA LYS A 350 -19.97 -2.21 -10.07
C LYS A 350 -18.59 -1.79 -10.59
N ARG A 351 -17.81 -1.08 -9.76
CA ARG A 351 -16.43 -0.66 -10.06
C ARG A 351 -15.55 -1.86 -10.42
N ASP A 352 -15.61 -2.91 -9.59
CA ASP A 352 -14.78 -4.12 -9.75
C ASP A 352 -15.40 -5.14 -10.70
N ARG A 353 -16.49 -4.75 -11.40
CA ARG A 353 -17.24 -5.59 -12.35
C ARG A 353 -17.67 -6.92 -11.72
N ARG A 354 -17.99 -6.89 -10.43
CA ARG A 354 -18.42 -8.04 -9.65
C ARG A 354 -19.95 -8.09 -9.62
N CYS A 355 -20.49 -9.28 -9.77
CA CYS A 355 -21.92 -9.56 -9.60
C CYS A 355 -22.07 -10.73 -8.64
N LEU A 356 -22.86 -10.54 -7.59
CA LEU A 356 -23.19 -11.56 -6.61
C LEU A 356 -24.50 -12.25 -6.99
N THR A 357 -24.62 -13.55 -6.72
CA THR A 357 -25.87 -14.27 -6.92
C THR A 357 -26.92 -13.84 -5.90
N SER A 358 -28.21 -14.10 -6.17
CA SER A 358 -29.29 -13.81 -5.20
C SER A 358 -29.05 -14.51 -3.85
N LEU A 359 -28.44 -15.71 -3.88
CA LEU A 359 -28.07 -16.44 -2.67
C LEU A 359 -26.93 -15.75 -1.91
N GLN A 360 -25.88 -15.31 -2.59
CA GLN A 360 -24.77 -14.55 -1.98
C GLN A 360 -25.22 -13.22 -1.41
N MET A 361 -26.12 -12.53 -2.11
CA MET A 361 -26.75 -11.30 -1.61
C MET A 361 -27.52 -11.57 -0.32
N SER A 362 -28.19 -12.73 -0.18
CA SER A 362 -28.90 -13.07 1.06
C SER A 362 -27.98 -13.27 2.27
N TRP A 363 -26.70 -13.64 2.06
CA TRP A 363 -25.70 -13.73 3.14
C TRP A 363 -25.18 -12.35 3.56
N LEU A 364 -25.09 -11.44 2.60
CA LEU A 364 -24.55 -10.09 2.77
C LEU A 364 -25.58 -9.12 3.35
N GLN A 365 -26.80 -9.11 2.82
CA GLN A 365 -27.85 -8.13 3.12
C GLN A 365 -28.05 -7.89 4.62
N PRO A 366 -28.08 -8.95 5.46
CA PRO A 366 -28.24 -8.73 6.88
C PRO A 366 -27.12 -7.83 7.45
N LYS A 367 -25.89 -7.88 6.94
CA LYS A 367 -24.72 -7.12 7.45
C LYS A 367 -24.71 -5.64 7.04
N LEU A 368 -25.58 -5.25 6.11
CA LEU A 368 -25.69 -3.86 5.63
C LEU A 368 -26.69 -3.04 6.45
N GLN A 369 -27.46 -3.70 7.32
CA GLN A 369 -28.50 -3.10 8.15
C GLN A 369 -28.00 -2.82 9.56
N SER A 370 -28.55 -1.79 10.19
CA SER A 370 -28.31 -1.53 11.61
C SER A 370 -28.99 -2.61 12.44
N ARG A 371 -28.28 -3.09 13.47
CA ARG A 371 -28.76 -4.23 14.27
C ARG A 371 -28.56 -3.98 15.75
N THR A 372 -29.57 -4.28 16.54
CA THR A 372 -29.43 -4.36 17.99
C THR A 372 -28.97 -5.76 18.37
N VAL A 373 -27.81 -5.85 19.02
CA VAL A 373 -27.32 -7.10 19.62
C VAL A 373 -27.52 -7.04 21.13
N TYR A 374 -28.14 -8.10 21.65
CA TYR A 374 -28.37 -8.30 23.07
C TYR A 374 -27.29 -9.23 23.63
N THR A 375 -26.41 -8.72 24.49
CA THR A 375 -25.41 -9.51 25.21
C THR A 375 -25.68 -9.44 26.71
N GLY A 376 -26.46 -10.39 27.23
CA GLY A 376 -26.90 -10.38 28.62
C GLY A 376 -27.81 -9.18 28.92
N LEU A 377 -27.35 -8.29 29.81
CA LEU A 377 -28.07 -7.06 30.20
C LEU A 377 -27.71 -5.84 29.33
N PHE A 378 -26.78 -5.98 28.38
CA PHE A 378 -26.32 -4.87 27.55
C PHE A 378 -26.92 -4.95 26.14
N THR A 379 -27.42 -3.82 25.66
CA THR A 379 -27.86 -3.61 24.27
C THR A 379 -26.79 -2.80 23.54
N THR A 380 -26.26 -3.36 22.45
CA THR A 380 -25.31 -2.64 21.59
C THR A 380 -25.93 -2.49 20.21
N GLU A 381 -26.01 -1.27 19.72
CA GLU A 381 -26.37 -1.00 18.33
C GLU A 381 -25.12 -1.17 17.47
N LEU A 382 -25.20 -2.07 16.50
CA LEU A 382 -24.16 -2.31 15.52
C LEU A 382 -24.56 -1.62 14.24
N GLU A 383 -23.74 -0.68 13.84
CA GLU A 383 -23.93 0.11 12.64
C GLU A 383 -22.82 -0.22 11.62
N PRO A 384 -23.12 -0.17 10.31
CA PRO A 384 -22.16 -0.46 9.26
C PRO A 384 -21.12 0.66 9.18
N THR A 385 -20.06 0.54 9.98
CA THR A 385 -18.92 1.47 9.90
C THR A 385 -18.22 1.34 8.54
N PRO A 386 -17.55 2.39 8.04
CA PRO A 386 -16.78 2.31 6.80
C PRO A 386 -15.74 1.19 6.79
N LEU A 387 -15.05 0.97 7.91
CA LEU A 387 -14.10 -0.12 8.06
C LEU A 387 -14.79 -1.48 7.97
N PHE A 388 -15.88 -1.68 8.70
CA PHE A 388 -16.65 -2.92 8.66
C PHE A 388 -17.11 -3.25 7.24
N LEU A 389 -17.70 -2.26 6.54
CA LEU A 389 -18.19 -2.44 5.18
C LEU A 389 -17.06 -2.80 4.21
N SER A 390 -15.90 -2.14 4.33
CA SER A 390 -14.72 -2.47 3.51
C SER A 390 -14.24 -3.90 3.75
N LEU A 391 -14.20 -4.35 5.01
CA LEU A 391 -13.79 -5.72 5.35
C LEU A 391 -14.75 -6.75 4.77
N ILE A 392 -16.07 -6.53 4.92
CA ILE A 392 -17.08 -7.43 4.34
C ILE A 392 -16.98 -7.45 2.82
N TYR A 393 -16.82 -6.29 2.18
CA TYR A 393 -16.64 -6.20 0.73
C TYR A 393 -15.46 -7.04 0.25
N ASP A 394 -14.32 -6.92 0.94
CA ASP A 394 -13.11 -7.67 0.61
C ASP A 394 -13.31 -9.19 0.70
N MET A 395 -14.12 -9.66 1.64
CA MET A 395 -14.48 -11.07 1.74
C MET A 395 -15.34 -11.52 0.56
N THR A 396 -16.23 -10.67 0.03
CA THR A 396 -17.05 -11.04 -1.14
C THR A 396 -16.24 -11.20 -2.44
N LEU A 397 -15.04 -10.61 -2.50
CA LEU A 397 -14.14 -10.76 -3.65
C LEU A 397 -13.54 -12.16 -3.76
N THR A 398 -13.58 -12.97 -2.70
CA THR A 398 -13.06 -14.35 -2.70
C THR A 398 -14.12 -15.38 -3.07
N TRP A 399 -15.40 -14.99 -3.12
CA TRP A 399 -16.50 -15.89 -3.45
C TRP A 399 -16.51 -16.23 -4.94
N HIS A 400 -16.89 -17.46 -5.28
CA HIS A 400 -17.10 -17.94 -6.64
C HIS A 400 -18.60 -17.97 -6.96
N SER A 401 -18.98 -17.91 -8.23
CA SER A 401 -20.40 -17.95 -8.62
C SER A 401 -21.10 -19.28 -8.29
N TYR A 402 -20.32 -20.35 -8.10
CA TYR A 402 -20.79 -21.70 -7.78
C TYR A 402 -20.75 -22.01 -6.27
N ASP A 403 -20.43 -21.03 -5.41
CA ASP A 403 -20.50 -21.25 -3.97
C ASP A 403 -21.98 -21.34 -3.55
N GLU A 404 -22.42 -22.55 -3.19
CA GLU A 404 -23.82 -22.84 -2.82
C GLU A 404 -24.07 -22.77 -1.31
N ASN A 405 -23.02 -22.85 -0.49
CA ASN A 405 -23.11 -22.77 0.97
C ASN A 405 -22.26 -21.61 1.48
N SER A 406 -22.79 -20.87 2.47
CA SER A 406 -22.01 -19.85 3.16
C SER A 406 -21.14 -20.46 4.24
N ASP A 407 -19.98 -19.85 4.48
CA ASP A 407 -19.17 -20.12 5.65
C ASP A 407 -19.93 -19.67 6.90
N GLU A 408 -20.18 -20.60 7.84
CA GLU A 408 -20.87 -20.29 9.10
C GLU A 408 -20.18 -19.18 9.88
N ASN A 409 -18.83 -19.12 9.84
CA ASN A 409 -18.08 -18.07 10.50
C ASN A 409 -18.34 -16.71 9.85
N PHE A 410 -18.50 -16.67 8.53
CA PHE A 410 -18.87 -15.43 7.84
C PHE A 410 -20.26 -14.96 8.28
N LEU A 411 -21.25 -15.86 8.34
CA LEU A 411 -22.60 -15.52 8.78
C LEU A 411 -22.61 -14.92 10.20
N ASN A 412 -21.75 -15.44 11.08
CA ASN A 412 -21.63 -15.02 12.48
C ASN A 412 -20.94 -13.67 12.70
N ILE A 413 -20.32 -13.07 11.67
CA ILE A 413 -19.70 -11.74 11.76
C ILE A 413 -20.75 -10.67 12.08
N LYS A 414 -20.55 -9.95 13.20
CA LYS A 414 -21.41 -8.84 13.64
C LYS A 414 -20.65 -7.52 13.74
N THR A 415 -19.38 -7.56 14.15
CA THR A 415 -18.56 -6.36 14.42
C THR A 415 -17.33 -6.28 13.51
N SER A 416 -16.65 -5.13 13.49
CA SER A 416 -15.35 -4.97 12.82
C SER A 416 -14.31 -5.97 13.35
N ASN A 417 -14.31 -6.25 14.66
CA ASN A 417 -13.39 -7.22 15.25
C ASN A 417 -13.70 -8.64 14.76
N ASP A 418 -14.98 -9.04 14.72
CA ASP A 418 -15.35 -10.36 14.16
C ASP A 418 -14.93 -10.48 12.69
N ALA A 419 -15.04 -9.39 11.93
CA ALA A 419 -14.62 -9.34 10.53
C ALA A 419 -13.09 -9.47 10.39
N ILE A 420 -12.33 -8.80 11.25
CA ILE A 420 -10.86 -8.93 11.32
C ILE A 420 -10.47 -10.36 11.68
N ASP A 421 -11.11 -10.96 12.70
CA ASP A 421 -10.85 -12.33 13.13
C ASP A 421 -11.15 -13.35 12.03
N TYR A 422 -12.27 -13.17 11.32
CA TYR A 422 -12.63 -13.99 10.17
C TYR A 422 -11.56 -13.89 9.09
N LEU A 423 -11.19 -12.67 8.69
CA LEU A 423 -10.16 -12.45 7.67
C LEU A 423 -8.82 -13.07 8.07
N TYR A 424 -8.40 -12.86 9.31
CA TYR A 424 -7.18 -13.43 9.88
C TYR A 424 -7.21 -14.97 9.80
N SER A 425 -8.35 -15.59 10.14
CA SER A 425 -8.54 -17.05 10.04
C SER A 425 -8.40 -17.55 8.59
N GLN A 426 -9.02 -16.86 7.63
CA GLN A 426 -8.95 -17.25 6.21
C GLN A 426 -7.52 -17.13 5.66
N LEU A 427 -6.82 -16.03 5.97
CA LEU A 427 -5.44 -15.82 5.55
C LEU A 427 -4.49 -16.82 6.22
N SER A 428 -4.69 -17.10 7.50
CA SER A 428 -3.95 -18.11 8.25
C SER A 428 -4.09 -19.50 7.63
N LYS A 429 -5.29 -19.89 7.18
CA LYS A 429 -5.50 -21.16 6.46
C LYS A 429 -4.80 -21.17 5.10
N LYS A 430 -4.86 -20.05 4.36
CA LYS A 430 -4.27 -19.91 3.02
C LYS A 430 -2.75 -20.02 3.03
N HIS A 431 -2.06 -19.41 3.99
CA HIS A 431 -0.60 -19.22 3.97
C HIS A 431 0.19 -20.16 4.89
N ASN A 432 -0.41 -21.26 5.37
CA ASN A 432 0.07 -22.05 6.51
C ASN A 432 -0.09 -21.31 7.84
N GLU A 433 -0.79 -21.94 8.78
CA GLU A 433 -1.23 -21.32 10.02
C GLU A 433 -0.07 -20.89 10.92
N VAL A 434 0.96 -21.72 11.06
CA VAL A 434 2.13 -21.40 11.89
C VAL A 434 2.90 -20.24 11.27
N PHE A 435 3.17 -20.33 9.96
CA PHE A 435 3.91 -19.31 9.24
C PHE A 435 3.24 -17.94 9.30
N PHE A 436 1.95 -17.87 8.97
CA PHE A 436 1.19 -16.62 8.97
C PHE A 436 1.12 -16.01 10.37
N LYS A 437 0.77 -16.80 11.40
CA LYS A 437 0.66 -16.30 12.78
C LYS A 437 1.98 -15.75 13.30
N ARG A 438 3.10 -16.45 13.04
CA ARG A 438 4.43 -16.00 13.44
C ARG A 438 4.84 -14.71 12.72
N ALA A 439 4.57 -14.61 11.42
CA ALA A 439 4.86 -13.39 10.66
C ALA A 439 4.10 -12.17 11.24
N MET A 440 2.81 -12.32 11.54
CA MET A 440 2.01 -11.24 12.13
C MET A 440 2.49 -10.89 13.54
N ALA A 441 2.81 -11.89 14.37
CA ALA A 441 3.31 -11.68 15.72
C ALA A 441 4.66 -10.95 15.74
N TYR A 442 5.59 -11.30 14.84
CA TYR A 442 6.88 -10.64 14.74
C TYR A 442 6.74 -9.18 14.27
N LEU A 443 5.90 -8.91 13.28
CA LEU A 443 5.60 -7.52 12.86
C LEU A 443 5.04 -6.69 14.01
N GLN A 444 4.09 -7.24 14.77
CA GLN A 444 3.47 -6.54 15.89
C GLN A 444 4.44 -6.30 17.04
N GLN A 445 5.25 -7.31 17.41
CA GLN A 445 6.20 -7.21 18.52
C GLN A 445 7.43 -6.37 18.18
N GLY A 446 7.90 -6.45 16.94
CA GLY A 446 9.03 -5.65 16.46
C GLY A 446 8.71 -4.16 16.40
N GLY A 447 7.41 -3.80 16.37
CA GLY A 447 7.01 -2.41 16.17
C GLY A 447 7.48 -1.88 14.82
N GLY A 448 7.41 -2.74 13.79
CA GLY A 448 7.97 -2.49 12.47
C GLY A 448 9.22 -3.32 12.19
N LEU A 449 9.26 -4.05 11.07
CA LEU A 449 10.44 -4.81 10.63
C LEU A 449 10.73 -4.59 9.15
N SER A 450 12.01 -4.55 8.76
CA SER A 450 12.36 -4.70 7.35
C SER A 450 12.00 -6.10 6.86
N GLU A 451 11.81 -6.23 5.55
CA GLU A 451 11.50 -7.53 4.93
C GLU A 451 12.60 -8.57 5.21
N ILE A 452 13.87 -8.15 5.24
CA ILE A 452 15.01 -9.01 5.53
C ILE A 452 14.97 -9.47 6.99
N GLU A 453 14.73 -8.56 7.94
CA GLU A 453 14.63 -8.91 9.36
C GLU A 453 13.48 -9.89 9.61
N LEU A 454 12.32 -9.65 8.99
CA LEU A 454 11.17 -10.55 9.12
C LEU A 454 11.50 -11.94 8.55
N GLU A 455 12.12 -12.01 7.38
CA GLU A 455 12.55 -13.29 6.78
C GLU A 455 13.56 -14.04 7.64
N ASP A 456 14.52 -13.32 8.23
CA ASP A 456 15.57 -13.90 9.06
C ASP A 456 14.99 -14.41 10.38
N MET A 457 14.07 -13.66 11.00
CA MET A 457 13.33 -14.10 12.18
C MET A 457 12.49 -15.35 11.90
N LEU A 458 11.75 -15.37 10.78
CA LEU A 458 10.96 -16.53 10.37
C LEU A 458 11.84 -17.75 10.02
N SER A 459 13.03 -17.52 9.48
CA SER A 459 14.01 -18.58 9.18
C SER A 459 14.71 -19.12 10.42
N ALA A 460 14.74 -18.35 11.51
CA ALA A 460 15.28 -18.79 12.80
C ALA A 460 14.25 -19.58 13.64
N ASP A 461 12.96 -19.53 13.29
CA ASP A 461 11.91 -20.26 13.99
C ASP A 461 11.80 -21.71 13.47
N ASN A 462 12.21 -22.66 14.32
CA ASN A 462 12.17 -24.09 13.99
C ASN A 462 10.74 -24.61 13.75
N GLU A 463 9.72 -24.07 14.42
CA GLU A 463 8.33 -24.49 14.20
C GLU A 463 7.84 -24.01 12.83
N VAL A 464 8.24 -22.80 12.43
CA VAL A 464 7.97 -22.27 11.08
C VAL A 464 8.64 -23.13 10.01
N LEU A 465 9.93 -23.43 10.18
CA LEU A 465 10.66 -24.28 9.23
C LEU A 465 10.03 -25.66 9.10
N GLN A 466 9.64 -26.29 10.22
CA GLN A 466 8.96 -27.59 10.19
C GLN A 466 7.59 -27.53 9.52
N ALA A 467 6.85 -26.43 9.69
CA ALA A 467 5.54 -26.23 9.07
C ALA A 467 5.64 -26.01 7.56
N ILE A 468 6.76 -25.46 7.06
CA ILE A 468 6.99 -25.20 5.64
C ILE A 468 7.60 -26.40 4.93
N PHE A 469 8.63 -27.02 5.53
CA PHE A 469 9.41 -28.10 4.92
C PHE A 469 8.89 -29.49 5.31
N VAL A 470 7.58 -29.72 5.16
CA VAL A 470 6.93 -30.98 5.59
C VAL A 470 7.35 -32.19 4.74
N HIS A 471 7.47 -31.99 3.43
CA HIS A 471 7.66 -33.08 2.46
C HIS A 471 9.06 -33.12 1.83
N TYR A 472 9.87 -32.08 2.06
CA TYR A 472 11.16 -31.91 1.42
C TYR A 472 12.09 -31.06 2.30
N LEU A 473 13.25 -31.60 2.63
CA LEU A 473 14.35 -30.85 3.21
C LEU A 473 15.27 -30.40 2.07
N PRO A 474 15.45 -29.08 1.85
CA PRO A 474 16.38 -28.61 0.82
C PRO A 474 17.82 -29.11 1.06
N PRO A 475 18.61 -29.31 0.00
CA PRO A 475 19.90 -29.99 0.05
C PRO A 475 21.01 -29.03 0.48
N VAL A 476 20.73 -28.15 1.43
CA VAL A 476 21.63 -27.12 1.95
C VAL A 476 21.65 -27.18 3.47
N ASP A 477 22.81 -26.90 4.07
CA ASP A 477 23.03 -26.98 5.53
C ASP A 477 22.33 -25.87 6.32
N ILE A 478 21.83 -24.82 5.64
CA ILE A 478 21.13 -23.68 6.23
C ILE A 478 19.73 -23.59 5.62
N PHE A 479 18.70 -23.82 6.44
CA PHE A 479 17.30 -23.71 6.05
C PHE A 479 16.84 -22.25 6.19
N ARG A 480 16.63 -21.58 5.06
CA ARG A 480 15.99 -20.25 5.01
C ARG A 480 14.61 -20.39 4.39
N ILE A 481 13.63 -19.66 4.92
CA ILE A 481 12.33 -19.58 4.28
C ILE A 481 12.46 -18.92 2.90
N PRO A 482 11.76 -19.39 1.87
CA PRO A 482 11.73 -18.70 0.59
C PRO A 482 10.97 -17.38 0.70
N SER A 483 11.58 -16.29 0.22
CA SER A 483 10.98 -14.95 0.19
C SER A 483 9.60 -14.90 -0.47
N THR A 484 9.34 -15.79 -1.43
CA THR A 484 8.04 -15.88 -2.12
C THR A 484 6.88 -16.15 -1.16
N LEU A 485 7.11 -16.83 -0.04
CA LEU A 485 6.05 -17.09 0.95
C LEU A 485 5.62 -15.80 1.65
N TRP A 486 6.56 -14.97 2.11
CA TRP A 486 6.24 -13.68 2.70
C TRP A 486 5.59 -12.74 1.68
N ILE A 487 6.09 -12.70 0.44
CA ILE A 487 5.53 -11.83 -0.62
C ILE A 487 4.06 -12.16 -0.90
N ARG A 488 3.68 -13.44 -0.89
CA ARG A 488 2.29 -13.85 -1.03
C ARG A 488 1.42 -13.32 0.10
N ILE A 489 1.89 -13.44 1.35
CA ILE A 489 1.21 -12.83 2.50
C ILE A 489 1.08 -11.33 2.28
N ARG A 490 2.21 -10.64 2.07
CA ARG A 490 2.30 -9.20 1.87
C ARG A 490 1.32 -8.71 0.79
N ASN A 491 1.22 -9.40 -0.34
CA ASN A 491 0.28 -9.03 -1.41
C ASN A 491 -1.19 -9.17 -0.99
N ASP A 492 -1.53 -10.20 -0.22
CA ASP A 492 -2.91 -10.40 0.23
C ASP A 492 -3.32 -9.41 1.33
N ILE A 493 -2.38 -8.95 2.16
CA ILE A 493 -2.64 -8.01 3.26
C ILE A 493 -2.13 -6.59 2.99
N GLN A 494 -1.67 -6.28 1.78
CA GLN A 494 -0.94 -5.05 1.45
C GLN A 494 -1.67 -3.79 1.92
N LYS A 495 -2.99 -3.75 1.76
CA LYS A 495 -3.85 -2.62 2.14
C LYS A 495 -3.97 -2.40 3.66
N TYR A 496 -3.59 -3.38 4.47
CA TYR A 496 -3.54 -3.29 5.92
C TYR A 496 -2.13 -3.03 6.44
N LEU A 497 -1.11 -3.17 5.58
CA LEU A 497 0.27 -2.88 5.96
C LEU A 497 0.58 -1.41 5.75
N VAL A 498 1.37 -0.85 6.66
CA VAL A 498 1.97 0.47 6.52
C VAL A 498 3.46 0.30 6.28
N GLU A 499 3.98 0.83 5.18
CA GLU A 499 5.40 0.81 4.88
C GLU A 499 5.99 2.19 5.14
N LYS A 500 7.13 2.22 5.86
CA LYS A 500 7.80 3.46 6.26
C LYS A 500 9.29 3.33 5.96
N ASP A 501 9.87 4.32 5.28
CA ASP A 501 11.33 4.38 5.13
C ASP A 501 11.97 4.93 6.41
N VAL A 502 12.84 4.13 7.04
CA VAL A 502 13.65 4.51 8.21
C VAL A 502 15.12 4.30 7.84
N ASP A 503 15.93 5.36 7.89
CA ASP A 503 17.36 5.31 7.56
C ASP A 503 17.66 4.65 6.19
N ASN A 504 16.85 4.96 5.17
CA ASN A 504 16.88 4.36 3.82
C ASN A 504 16.51 2.87 3.75
N THR A 505 15.88 2.32 4.79
CA THR A 505 15.35 0.95 4.80
C THR A 505 13.84 0.99 4.93
N SER A 506 13.14 0.30 4.04
CA SER A 506 11.69 0.15 4.12
C SER A 506 11.33 -0.81 5.25
N ILE A 507 10.63 -0.29 6.25
CA ILE A 507 10.14 -1.00 7.43
C ILE A 507 8.62 -1.19 7.29
N ILE A 508 8.15 -2.41 7.55
CA ILE A 508 6.76 -2.84 7.40
C ILE A 508 6.12 -2.90 8.78
N TYR A 509 4.95 -2.29 8.92
CA TYR A 509 4.12 -2.24 10.11
C TYR A 509 2.77 -2.88 9.82
N LEU A 510 2.20 -3.54 10.84
CA LEU A 510 0.83 -4.08 10.82
C LEU A 510 -0.18 -3.03 11.27
#